data_AF-A0A2V7TRW9-F1
#
_entry.id   AF-A0A2V7TRW9-F1
#
_cell.length_a   1.000
_cell.length_b   1.000
_cell.length_c   1.000
_cell.angle_alpha   90.00
_cell.angle_beta   90.00
_cell.angle_gamma   90.00
#
_symmetry.space_group_name_H-M   'P 1'
#
loop_
_entity.id
_entity.type
_entity.pdbx_description
1 polymer ?
#
loop_
_entity_poly.entity_id
_entity_poly.type
_entity_poly.pdbx_seq_one_letter_code
_entity_poly.pdbx_strand_id
1 'polypeptide(L)'
;MRRGYRGELVEVTPRSPGNRFHLTPEHPVLAIRRDRVRSSLRAANRWPDLDPKRLEQAEPEYVPAGQLAAGDLLVFPINKVERDDASLSEDFLRLLGYYVAEGCATVFNGHKAVEFSLGDHEPDVVEDVATLIERVTGRRPSRTHDASRHG
;
A
#
# COMPACT_ATOMS: atom_id res chain seq x y z
N MET A 1 -4.22 9.57 -19.36
CA MET A 1 -5.52 10.28 -19.48
C MET A 1 -5.52 11.44 -18.49
N ARG A 2 -5.45 12.70 -18.94
CA ARG A 2 -5.53 13.89 -18.06
C ARG A 2 -6.96 14.41 -18.10
N ARG A 3 -7.71 14.31 -17.00
CA ARG A 3 -9.03 14.92 -16.89
C ARG A 3 -8.83 16.39 -16.51
N GLY A 4 -9.28 17.31 -17.36
CA GLY A 4 -9.29 18.74 -17.00
C GLY A 4 -10.27 18.98 -15.84
N TYR A 5 -9.84 19.70 -14.82
CA TYR A 5 -10.72 20.16 -13.73
C TYR A 5 -11.00 21.65 -13.87
N ARG A 6 -12.09 22.14 -13.28
CA ARG A 6 -12.43 23.55 -13.21
C ARG A 6 -12.60 23.95 -11.75
N GLY A 7 -12.06 25.11 -11.38
CA GLY A 7 -12.20 25.68 -10.03
C GLY A 7 -10.91 25.61 -9.21
N GLU A 8 -10.95 26.26 -8.05
CA GLU A 8 -9.86 26.22 -7.06
C GLU A 8 -9.82 24.86 -6.36
N LEU A 9 -8.62 24.39 -6.02
CA LEU A 9 -8.46 23.18 -5.22
C LEU A 9 -9.04 23.40 -3.83
N VAL A 10 -9.77 22.41 -3.34
CA VAL A 10 -10.30 22.38 -1.98
C VAL A 10 -9.23 21.80 -1.06
N GLU A 11 -8.74 22.60 -0.11
CA GLU A 11 -7.89 22.11 0.99
C GLU A 11 -8.76 21.54 2.11
N VAL A 12 -8.54 20.27 2.45
CA VAL A 12 -9.22 19.60 3.57
C VAL A 12 -8.19 19.39 4.68
N THR A 13 -8.46 19.96 5.86
CA THR A 13 -7.62 19.79 7.06
C THR A 13 -8.38 19.01 8.13
N PRO A 14 -8.14 17.69 8.26
CA PRO A 14 -8.67 16.91 9.37
C PRO A 14 -8.15 17.39 10.73
N ARG A 15 -8.75 16.89 11.82
CA ARG A 15 -8.25 17.15 13.19
C ARG A 15 -6.80 16.72 13.42
N SER A 16 -6.28 15.81 12.60
CA SER A 16 -4.87 15.45 12.51
C SER A 16 -4.21 16.26 11.37
N PRO A 17 -3.59 17.42 11.65
CA PRO A 17 -3.19 18.36 10.60
C PRO A 17 -2.11 17.83 9.64
N GLY A 18 -1.37 16.79 10.06
CA GLY A 18 -0.42 16.07 9.19
C GLY A 18 -1.09 15.25 8.07
N ASN A 19 -2.40 15.00 8.15
CA ASN A 19 -3.19 14.32 7.12
C ASN A 19 -3.97 15.33 6.25
N ARG A 20 -3.42 16.51 6.03
CA ARG A 20 -4.01 17.51 5.15
C ARG A 20 -3.84 17.11 3.69
N PHE A 21 -4.86 17.33 2.86
CA PHE A 21 -4.81 17.02 1.43
C PHE A 21 -5.62 18.02 0.59
N HIS A 22 -5.36 18.04 -0.71
CA HIS A 22 -6.03 18.91 -1.69
C HIS A 22 -6.79 18.06 -2.71
N LEU A 23 -8.00 18.48 -3.06
CA LEU A 23 -8.86 17.80 -4.04
C LEU A 23 -9.45 18.79 -5.05
N THR A 24 -9.87 18.28 -6.21
CA THR A 24 -10.74 19.06 -7.10
C THR A 24 -12.15 19.13 -6.52
N PRO A 25 -12.93 20.21 -6.76
CA PRO A 25 -14.26 20.38 -6.17
C PRO A 25 -15.22 19.21 -6.43
N GLU A 26 -15.12 18.55 -7.58
CA GLU A 26 -15.94 17.42 -7.99
C GLU A 26 -15.46 16.05 -7.46
N HIS A 27 -14.30 15.99 -6.81
CA HIS A 27 -13.75 14.73 -6.32
C HIS A 27 -14.65 14.14 -5.23
N PRO A 28 -15.13 12.90 -5.37
CA PRO A 28 -16.00 12.28 -4.38
C PRO A 28 -15.20 11.88 -3.13
N VAL A 29 -15.68 12.31 -1.95
CA VAL A 29 -15.10 11.99 -0.64
C VAL A 29 -16.13 11.24 0.18
N LEU A 30 -15.76 10.09 0.73
CA LEU A 30 -16.65 9.31 1.57
C LEU A 30 -16.79 9.99 2.95
N ALA A 31 -17.98 10.48 3.27
CA ALA A 31 -18.22 11.29 4.46
C ALA A 31 -19.60 11.05 5.08
N ILE A 32 -19.71 11.32 6.38
CA ILE A 32 -20.98 11.47 7.10
C ILE A 32 -21.17 12.97 7.36
N ARG A 33 -22.28 13.52 6.84
CA ARG A 33 -22.64 14.92 7.05
C ARG A 33 -22.93 15.21 8.52
N ARG A 34 -22.37 16.30 9.06
CA ARG A 34 -22.47 16.63 10.49
C ARG A 34 -23.92 16.79 10.96
N ASP A 35 -24.76 17.38 10.14
CA ASP A 35 -26.18 17.66 10.42
C ASP A 35 -26.99 16.39 10.70
N ARG A 36 -26.69 15.28 10.02
CA ARG A 36 -27.36 13.98 10.21
C ARG A 36 -27.10 13.36 11.58
N VAL A 37 -25.92 13.63 12.14
CA VAL A 37 -25.45 13.02 13.40
C VAL A 37 -25.38 14.02 14.55
N ARG A 38 -25.91 15.24 14.35
CA ARG A 38 -25.86 16.29 15.36
C ARG A 38 -26.85 16.03 16.50
N SER A 39 -26.39 16.22 17.73
CA SER A 39 -27.20 16.24 18.94
C SER A 39 -27.81 17.63 19.17
N SER A 40 -29.04 17.68 19.69
CA SER A 40 -29.69 18.91 20.16
C SER A 40 -29.23 19.32 21.57
N LEU A 41 -28.58 18.43 22.31
CA LEU A 41 -28.14 18.62 23.69
C LEU A 41 -26.66 18.99 23.72
N ARG A 42 -26.28 20.02 24.49
CA ARG A 42 -24.88 20.34 24.79
C ARG A 42 -24.33 19.26 25.73
N ALA A 43 -23.70 18.22 25.20
CA ALA A 43 -23.05 17.20 26.02
C ALA A 43 -21.71 17.72 26.55
N ALA A 44 -21.35 17.40 27.80
CA ALA A 44 -20.13 17.87 28.45
C ALA A 44 -18.82 17.16 28.01
N ASN A 45 -18.87 16.31 26.97
CA ASN A 45 -17.75 15.46 26.53
C ASN A 45 -17.10 15.94 25.21
N ARG A 46 -15.95 15.33 24.86
CA ARG A 46 -15.01 15.73 23.77
C ARG A 46 -15.61 16.00 22.38
N TRP A 47 -16.84 15.56 22.13
CA TRP A 47 -17.66 15.85 20.94
C TRP A 47 -19.07 16.25 21.39
N PRO A 48 -19.26 17.50 21.87
CA PRO A 48 -20.44 17.90 22.63
C PRO A 48 -21.73 17.92 21.79
N ASP A 49 -21.61 17.86 20.46
CA ASP A 49 -22.71 18.03 19.52
C ASP A 49 -22.93 16.83 18.59
N LEU A 50 -22.30 15.67 18.83
CA LEU A 50 -22.61 14.44 18.10
C LEU A 50 -23.51 13.51 18.93
N ASP A 51 -24.55 12.98 18.31
CA ASP A 51 -25.42 11.94 18.88
C ASP A 51 -24.82 10.56 18.58
N PRO A 52 -24.39 9.78 19.61
CA PRO A 52 -23.75 8.49 19.40
C PRO A 52 -24.63 7.47 18.65
N LYS A 53 -25.95 7.46 18.90
CA LYS A 53 -26.85 6.50 18.26
C LYS A 53 -27.05 6.83 16.79
N ARG A 54 -27.18 8.12 16.46
CA ARG A 54 -27.26 8.56 15.06
C ARG A 54 -25.97 8.28 14.32
N LEU A 55 -24.82 8.47 14.96
CA LEU A 55 -23.52 8.18 14.38
C LEU A 55 -23.34 6.68 14.08
N GLU A 56 -23.72 5.80 15.01
CA GLU A 56 -23.65 4.34 14.84
C GLU A 56 -24.54 3.83 13.70
N GLN A 57 -25.68 4.50 13.46
CA GLN A 57 -26.64 4.16 12.41
C GLN A 57 -26.38 4.85 11.07
N ALA A 58 -25.47 5.84 11.03
CA ALA A 58 -25.22 6.62 9.83
C ALA A 58 -24.31 5.86 8.85
N GLU A 59 -24.79 5.70 7.61
CA GLU A 59 -23.97 5.21 6.51
C GLU A 59 -23.24 6.38 5.81
N PRO A 60 -21.92 6.27 5.58
CA PRO A 60 -21.19 7.26 4.80
C PRO A 60 -21.66 7.32 3.35
N GLU A 61 -21.60 8.51 2.75
CA GLU A 61 -21.93 8.74 1.35
C GLU A 61 -20.80 9.45 0.61
N TYR A 62 -20.72 9.31 -0.71
CA TYR A 62 -19.78 10.07 -1.52
C TYR A 62 -20.28 11.50 -1.71
N VAL A 63 -19.57 12.45 -1.11
CA VAL A 63 -19.82 13.88 -1.17
C VAL A 63 -18.74 14.54 -2.03
N PRO A 64 -19.09 15.35 -3.06
CA PRO A 64 -18.10 16.15 -3.78
C PRO A 64 -17.30 17.05 -2.82
N ALA A 65 -15.99 17.12 -2.97
CA ALA A 65 -15.11 17.85 -2.05
C ALA A 65 -15.53 19.33 -1.86
N GLY A 66 -15.97 20.00 -2.94
CA GLY A 66 -16.44 21.38 -2.89
C GLY A 66 -17.77 21.58 -2.14
N GLN A 67 -18.46 20.49 -1.79
CA GLN A 67 -19.68 20.51 -0.99
C GLN A 67 -19.45 20.10 0.46
N LEU A 68 -18.23 19.68 0.86
CA LEU A 68 -17.93 19.35 2.24
C LEU A 68 -18.06 20.58 3.15
N ALA A 69 -18.53 20.36 4.37
CA ALA A 69 -18.62 21.41 5.38
C ALA A 69 -17.65 21.15 6.54
N ALA A 70 -17.18 22.22 7.16
CA ALA A 70 -16.37 22.11 8.37
C ALA A 70 -17.12 21.33 9.45
N GLY A 71 -16.52 20.24 9.91
CA GLY A 71 -17.09 19.37 10.93
C GLY A 71 -17.87 18.15 10.40
N ASP A 72 -17.98 17.98 9.08
CA ASP A 72 -18.31 16.68 8.47
C ASP A 72 -17.28 15.63 8.90
N LEU A 73 -17.72 14.37 8.99
CA LEU A 73 -16.88 13.25 9.40
C LEU A 73 -16.39 12.51 8.15
N LEU A 74 -15.09 12.53 7.90
CA LEU A 74 -14.49 11.86 6.76
C LEU A 74 -14.17 10.41 7.10
N VAL A 75 -14.45 9.50 6.19
CA VAL A 75 -13.91 8.14 6.23
C VAL A 75 -12.55 8.17 5.55
N PHE A 76 -11.51 7.92 6.32
CA PHE A 76 -10.14 7.84 5.82
C PHE A 76 -9.48 6.59 6.38
N PRO A 77 -8.54 5.97 5.62
CA PRO A 77 -7.79 4.84 6.13
C PRO A 77 -7.02 5.25 7.38
N ILE A 78 -7.17 4.48 8.45
CA ILE A 78 -6.33 4.64 9.64
C ILE A 78 -4.94 4.20 9.22
N ASN A 79 -3.99 5.15 9.19
CA ASN A 79 -2.59 4.83 9.00
C ASN A 79 -2.17 3.83 10.09
N LYS A 80 -1.93 2.58 9.68
CA LYS A 80 -1.32 1.60 10.56
C LYS A 80 0.16 1.91 10.61
N VAL A 81 0.68 2.11 11.82
CA VAL A 81 2.12 2.14 12.03
C VAL A 81 2.59 0.69 11.96
N GLU A 82 3.02 0.28 10.78
CA GLU A 82 3.70 -1.00 10.59
C GLU A 82 5.20 -0.76 10.81
N ARG A 83 5.84 -1.71 11.50
CA ARG A 83 7.30 -1.73 11.66
C ARG A 83 7.85 -2.72 10.66
N ASP A 84 9.02 -2.41 10.11
CA ASP A 84 9.71 -3.32 9.22
C ASP A 84 9.94 -4.67 9.91
N ASP A 85 9.62 -5.74 9.21
CA ASP A 85 9.92 -7.10 9.65
C ASP A 85 11.41 -7.36 9.41
N ALA A 86 12.17 -7.61 10.48
CA ALA A 86 13.60 -7.86 10.38
C ALA A 86 13.94 -9.12 9.56
N SER A 87 12.98 -10.03 9.31
CA SER A 87 13.16 -11.15 8.39
C SER A 87 13.17 -10.74 6.91
N LEU A 88 12.63 -9.56 6.58
CA LEU A 88 12.68 -8.96 5.25
C LEU A 88 13.95 -8.14 5.07
N SER A 89 15.10 -8.80 5.17
CA SER A 89 16.40 -8.17 4.96
C SER A 89 16.56 -7.68 3.52
N GLU A 90 17.46 -6.73 3.30
CA GLU A 90 17.79 -6.21 1.95
C GLU A 90 18.21 -7.33 1.01
N ASP A 91 19.07 -8.25 1.47
CA ASP A 91 19.50 -9.42 0.69
C ASP A 91 18.31 -10.33 0.33
N PHE A 92 17.37 -10.56 1.26
CA PHE A 92 16.18 -11.37 0.98
C PHE A 92 15.24 -10.70 -0.02
N LEU A 93 14.99 -9.41 0.16
CA LEU A 93 14.15 -8.62 -0.75
C LEU A 93 14.75 -8.54 -2.16
N ARG A 94 16.08 -8.41 -2.28
CA ARG A 94 16.78 -8.43 -3.57
C ARG A 94 16.67 -9.80 -4.25
N LEU A 95 16.85 -10.89 -3.50
CA LEU A 95 16.66 -12.24 -4.02
C LEU A 95 15.21 -12.49 -4.47
N LEU A 96 14.22 -11.98 -3.73
CA LEU A 96 12.81 -12.01 -4.12
C LEU A 96 12.56 -11.22 -5.41
N GLY A 97 13.23 -10.09 -5.60
CA GLY A 97 13.18 -9.33 -6.85
C GLY A 97 13.63 -10.17 -8.06
N TYR A 98 14.78 -10.86 -7.94
CA TYR A 98 15.23 -11.79 -8.96
C TYR A 98 14.28 -12.96 -9.15
N TYR A 99 13.64 -13.45 -8.08
CA TYR A 99 12.66 -14.53 -8.19
C TYR A 99 11.44 -14.10 -9.01
N VAL A 100 10.97 -12.86 -8.83
CA VAL A 100 9.86 -12.31 -9.61
C VAL A 100 10.25 -12.12 -11.08
N ALA A 101 11.50 -11.75 -11.36
CA ALA A 101 11.98 -11.53 -12.72
C ALA A 101 12.24 -12.85 -13.48
N GLU A 102 13.06 -13.73 -12.90
CA GLU A 102 13.68 -14.87 -13.60
C GLU A 102 13.57 -16.20 -12.82
N GLY A 103 12.81 -16.21 -11.72
CA GLY A 103 12.65 -17.36 -10.85
C GLY A 103 11.43 -18.21 -11.17
N CYS A 104 11.52 -19.51 -10.88
CA CYS A 104 10.38 -20.41 -10.89
C CYS A 104 10.47 -21.46 -9.77
N ALA A 105 9.31 -21.95 -9.33
CA ALA A 105 9.23 -23.13 -8.48
C ALA A 105 9.24 -24.39 -9.36
N THR A 106 10.17 -25.31 -9.09
CA THR A 106 10.39 -26.52 -9.88
C THR A 106 10.58 -27.75 -8.98
N VAL A 107 10.79 -28.91 -9.60
CA VAL A 107 11.19 -30.15 -8.93
C VAL A 107 12.53 -30.59 -9.49
N PHE A 108 13.56 -30.60 -8.66
CA PHE A 108 14.91 -31.04 -9.00
C PHE A 108 15.27 -32.28 -8.18
N ASN A 109 15.67 -33.37 -8.86
CA ASN A 109 15.95 -34.67 -8.24
C ASN A 109 14.85 -35.18 -7.28
N GLY A 110 13.58 -34.94 -7.63
CA GLY A 110 12.43 -35.35 -6.80
C GLY A 110 12.14 -34.44 -5.59
N HIS A 111 12.88 -33.34 -5.43
CA HIS A 111 12.68 -32.36 -4.36
C HIS A 111 12.17 -31.04 -4.92
N LYS A 112 11.28 -30.37 -4.18
CA LYS A 112 10.84 -29.00 -4.52
C LYS A 112 12.04 -28.06 -4.44
N ALA A 113 12.24 -27.27 -5.48
CA ALA A 113 13.35 -26.33 -5.59
C ALA A 113 12.87 -25.00 -6.18
N VAL A 114 13.66 -23.97 -5.96
CA VAL A 114 13.56 -22.71 -6.70
C VAL A 114 14.71 -22.70 -7.71
N GLU A 115 14.39 -22.43 -8.97
CA GLU A 115 15.35 -22.30 -10.06
C GLU A 115 15.32 -20.86 -10.57
N PHE A 116 16.48 -20.33 -10.95
CA PHE A 116 16.64 -19.04 -11.58
C PHE A 116 17.24 -19.27 -12.96
N SER A 117 16.57 -18.79 -14.01
CA SER A 117 17.02 -18.91 -15.41
C SER A 117 17.59 -17.58 -15.88
N LEU A 118 18.91 -17.44 -15.85
CA LEU A 118 19.59 -16.17 -16.14
C LEU A 118 20.29 -16.22 -17.50
N GLY A 119 20.42 -15.07 -18.16
CA GLY A 119 21.10 -14.97 -19.45
C GLY A 119 22.62 -15.11 -19.34
N ASP A 120 23.25 -15.77 -20.32
CA ASP A 120 24.71 -15.95 -20.37
C ASP A 120 25.48 -14.61 -20.45
N HIS A 121 24.82 -13.56 -20.93
CA HIS A 121 25.39 -12.21 -21.07
C HIS A 121 25.36 -11.40 -19.77
N GLU A 122 24.85 -11.96 -18.67
CA GLU A 122 24.69 -11.28 -17.37
C GLU A 122 25.48 -11.97 -16.24
N PRO A 123 26.81 -12.15 -16.37
CA PRO A 123 27.60 -12.89 -15.38
C PRO A 123 27.54 -12.27 -13.98
N ASP A 124 27.44 -10.93 -13.90
CA ASP A 124 27.33 -10.22 -12.63
C ASP A 124 26.01 -10.53 -11.90
N VAL A 125 24.92 -10.72 -12.66
CA VAL A 125 23.62 -11.11 -12.09
C VAL A 125 23.67 -12.55 -11.58
N VAL A 126 24.30 -13.45 -12.32
CA VAL A 126 24.51 -14.86 -11.90
C VAL A 126 25.29 -14.94 -10.59
N GLU A 127 26.39 -14.19 -10.48
CA GLU A 127 27.20 -14.16 -9.26
C GLU A 127 26.46 -13.53 -8.07
N ASP A 128 25.72 -12.45 -8.32
CA ASP A 128 24.94 -11.77 -7.28
C ASP A 128 23.80 -12.65 -6.77
N VAL A 129 22.99 -13.26 -7.65
CA VAL A 129 21.93 -14.22 -7.26
C VAL A 129 22.51 -15.36 -6.44
N ALA A 130 23.63 -15.94 -6.86
CA ALA A 130 24.23 -17.06 -6.13
C ALA A 130 24.76 -16.65 -4.76
N THR A 131 25.37 -15.47 -4.66
CA THR A 131 25.83 -14.89 -3.39
C THR A 131 24.66 -14.65 -2.45
N LEU A 132 23.55 -14.11 -2.97
CA LEU A 132 22.33 -13.87 -2.21
C LEU A 132 21.70 -15.18 -1.73
N ILE A 133 21.66 -16.23 -2.56
CA ILE A 133 21.18 -17.56 -2.13
C ILE A 133 22.00 -18.08 -0.95
N GLU A 134 23.33 -18.00 -1.01
CA GLU A 134 24.19 -18.46 0.08
C GLU A 134 23.99 -17.64 1.36
N ARG A 135 23.85 -16.31 1.26
CA ARG A 135 23.62 -15.43 2.42
C ARG A 135 22.24 -15.62 3.06
N VAL A 136 21.20 -15.76 2.24
CA VAL A 136 19.81 -15.90 2.69
C VAL A 136 19.55 -17.29 3.26
N THR A 137 20.07 -18.35 2.61
CA THR A 137 19.70 -19.74 2.94
C THR A 137 20.79 -20.50 3.68
N GLY A 138 22.02 -19.98 3.72
CA GLY A 138 23.20 -20.68 4.23
C GLY A 138 23.66 -21.84 3.34
N ARG A 139 23.14 -21.97 2.12
CA ARG A 139 23.43 -23.07 1.18
C ARG A 139 23.90 -22.54 -0.15
N ARG A 140 24.88 -23.21 -0.74
CA ARG A 140 25.34 -22.91 -2.09
C ARG A 140 24.34 -23.41 -3.13
N PRO A 141 23.98 -22.60 -4.13
CA PRO A 141 23.13 -23.06 -5.22
C PRO A 141 23.88 -24.04 -6.13
N SER A 142 23.13 -24.95 -6.74
CA SER A 142 23.62 -25.69 -7.91
C SER A 142 23.63 -24.77 -9.13
N ARG A 143 24.68 -24.84 -9.95
CA ARG A 143 24.79 -24.07 -11.20
C ARG A 143 24.96 -25.03 -12.37
N THR A 144 24.13 -24.86 -13.39
CA THR A 144 24.18 -25.62 -14.63
C THR A 144 24.21 -24.64 -15.79
N HIS A 145 25.14 -24.82 -16.72
CA HIS A 145 25.20 -24.04 -17.95
C HIS A 145 24.59 -24.86 -19.09
N ASP A 146 23.54 -24.35 -19.72
CA ASP A 146 22.89 -24.99 -20.88
C ASP A 146 23.27 -24.26 -22.18
N ALA A 147 24.34 -24.72 -22.81
CA ALA A 147 24.84 -24.18 -24.08
C ALA A 147 23.89 -24.38 -25.28
N SER A 148 22.73 -25.04 -25.11
CA SER A 148 21.75 -25.21 -26.19
C SER A 148 20.66 -24.13 -26.20
N ARG A 149 20.57 -23.31 -25.15
CA ARG A 149 19.57 -22.25 -24.97
C ARG A 149 20.24 -20.88 -24.87
N HIS A 150 20.79 -20.41 -25.99
CA HIS A 150 21.33 -19.05 -26.08
C HIS A 150 20.20 -18.06 -26.36
N GLY A 151 19.77 -17.36 -25.30
CA GLY A 151 19.00 -16.12 -25.38
C GLY A 151 19.93 -14.92 -25.25
#